data_AF-A0A498IY69-F1
#
_entry.id   AF-A0A498IY69-F1
#
_cell.length_a   1.000
_cell.length_b   1.000
_cell.length_c   1.000
_cell.angle_alpha   90.00
_cell.angle_beta   90.00
_cell.angle_gamma   90.00
#
_symmetry.space_group_name_H-M   'P 1'
#
loop_
_entity.id
_entity.type
_entity.pdbx_description
1 polymer ?
#
loop_
_entity_poly.entity_id
_entity_poly.type
_entity_poly.pdbx_seq_one_letter_code
_entity_poly.pdbx_strand_id
1 'polypeptide(L)'
;MEAIRKQATRLREQVARQQQAVLKQFGAGGYGGSDNLVTDEAELVQHQKLEKLYISTRAGKHYQRDIVRGVEGYIVTGSKQVEIGTKLSEDSRKYGAENTCTSGSTLSRASLSYGRARAQMEKERGNLLKALGTQVAEPLRAMVMGAPLEDARHLAQRYDRMRQEAEAQANEVSKRQAKVRETPGNSENVMKLEAAESKLQDLKSNMAILGKEAAAAMAAVEAQQQRLTLQRLIAMVEAERTYHQRILKILDQLEGEMVSERQRIEAPPSPTVETTMPPPPSYEEVNGIYASQTHNGSSDSMDYFLGEVMFTYQAVSDIELSLSVGDYVVVRKVTNNGWAEGECKGRAGWFPFGYIERRERVLASKVAEVMQRTITILRGPLGRGRGFSSTSSSSSDKIVASVLFERLPVVIPKIDPVVYAYQEFAFRWRQQYRRIYPDELLDKSNARGKGDYQIDYEPALRITEADKKNDKKSLQRALDRRLYLLLYGTTDGSAGKSVWHFPEKVYQSEETLRKCAESALKSVLGDLSHTYFVGNAPMGHMEQTAENIKQFFFKSQVIATNRLNVGKCEDFVWVTKDELMEYFPEKADFLSKMIIS
;
A
#
# COMPACT_ATOMS: atom_id res chain seq x y z
N MET A 1 12.91 14.23 -38.29
CA MET A 1 12.93 15.29 -37.26
C MET A 1 14.35 15.68 -36.84
N GLU A 2 15.23 14.74 -36.52
CA GLU A 2 16.59 15.04 -36.03
C GLU A 2 17.53 15.57 -37.12
N ALA A 3 17.40 15.09 -38.36
CA ALA A 3 18.11 15.63 -39.52
C ALA A 3 17.76 17.10 -39.79
N ILE A 4 16.48 17.46 -39.64
CA ILE A 4 15.99 18.84 -39.80
C ILE A 4 16.54 19.76 -38.71
N ARG A 5 16.64 19.28 -37.46
CA ARG A 5 17.29 20.03 -36.37
C ARG A 5 18.78 20.27 -36.64
N LYS A 6 19.50 19.26 -37.14
CA LYS A 6 20.92 19.39 -37.54
C LYS A 6 21.12 20.35 -38.71
N GLN A 7 20.17 20.39 -39.65
CA GLN A 7 20.21 21.33 -40.77
C GLN A 7 19.93 22.77 -40.29
N ALA A 8 18.98 22.94 -39.36
CA ALA A 8 18.66 24.23 -38.77
C ALA A 8 19.81 24.80 -37.93
N THR A 9 20.55 23.98 -37.17
CA THR A 9 21.74 24.44 -36.44
C THR A 9 22.88 24.82 -37.38
N ARG A 10 23.11 24.06 -38.46
CA ARG A 10 24.10 24.44 -39.50
C ARG A 10 23.75 25.75 -40.19
N LEU A 11 22.46 25.97 -40.49
CA LEU A 11 22.02 27.23 -41.08
C LEU A 11 22.20 28.40 -40.11
N ARG A 12 21.89 28.22 -38.81
CA ARG A 12 22.14 29.24 -37.78
C ARG A 12 23.63 29.60 -37.67
N GLU A 13 24.51 28.61 -37.67
CA GLU A 13 25.96 28.87 -37.64
C GLU A 13 26.44 29.58 -38.91
N GLN A 14 25.90 29.24 -40.08
CA GLN A 14 26.25 29.89 -41.34
C GLN A 14 25.77 31.34 -41.39
N VAL A 15 24.56 31.60 -40.89
CA VAL A 15 24.01 32.96 -40.75
C VAL A 15 24.81 33.77 -39.73
N ALA A 16 25.19 33.19 -38.60
CA ALA A 16 26.03 33.86 -37.61
C ALA A 16 27.41 34.24 -38.19
N ARG A 17 28.06 33.35 -38.95
CA ARG A 17 29.33 33.65 -39.64
C ARG A 17 29.16 34.73 -40.71
N GLN A 18 28.06 34.72 -41.46
CA GLN A 18 27.76 35.78 -42.44
C GLN A 18 27.49 37.12 -41.76
N GLN A 19 26.74 37.15 -40.66
CA GLN A 19 26.52 38.37 -39.87
C GLN A 19 27.83 38.91 -39.30
N GLN A 20 28.73 38.04 -38.84
CA GLN A 20 30.05 38.42 -38.33
C GLN A 20 30.98 38.93 -39.44
N ALA A 21 30.90 38.37 -40.65
CA ALA A 21 31.63 38.84 -41.83
C ALA A 21 31.11 40.20 -42.31
N VAL A 22 29.80 40.41 -42.31
CA VAL A 22 29.14 41.69 -42.63
C VAL A 22 29.52 42.75 -41.60
N LEU A 23 29.49 42.45 -40.30
CA LEU A 23 29.96 43.35 -39.24
C LEU A 23 31.44 43.72 -39.40
N LYS A 24 32.30 42.78 -39.81
CA LYS A 24 33.71 43.07 -40.15
C LYS A 24 33.86 43.99 -41.36
N GLN A 25 32.98 43.86 -42.35
CA GLN A 25 33.04 44.62 -43.60
C GLN A 25 32.48 46.04 -43.45
N PHE A 26 31.50 46.25 -42.56
CA PHE A 26 30.95 47.57 -42.22
C PHE A 26 31.66 48.25 -41.04
N GLY A 27 32.40 47.50 -40.20
CA GLY A 27 33.19 48.04 -39.08
C GLY A 27 34.56 48.60 -39.45
N ALA A 28 35.03 48.43 -40.69
CA ALA A 28 36.35 48.91 -41.15
C ALA A 28 36.37 50.40 -41.57
N GLY A 29 35.23 51.10 -41.48
CA GLY A 29 35.11 52.51 -41.88
C GLY A 29 35.27 53.49 -40.72
N GLY A 30 36.46 53.59 -40.14
CA GLY A 30 36.81 54.69 -39.24
C GLY A 30 37.72 54.30 -38.09
N TYR A 31 38.96 54.81 -38.15
CA TYR A 31 39.91 54.78 -37.04
C TYR A 31 39.24 55.26 -35.73
N GLY A 32 39.06 54.33 -34.79
CA GLY A 32 38.62 54.60 -33.43
C GLY A 32 39.10 53.49 -32.51
N GLY A 33 40.19 53.76 -31.77
CA GLY A 33 40.69 53.06 -30.58
C GLY A 33 40.67 51.53 -30.59
N SER A 34 41.85 50.91 -30.69
CA SER A 34 42.06 49.47 -30.45
C SER A 34 41.50 48.96 -29.11
N ASP A 35 41.30 49.86 -28.15
CA ASP A 35 40.79 49.58 -26.80
C ASP A 35 39.28 49.25 -26.75
N ASN A 36 38.48 49.80 -27.67
CA ASN A 36 37.04 49.52 -27.72
C ASN A 36 36.73 48.14 -28.30
N LEU A 37 37.53 47.68 -29.26
CA LEU A 37 37.35 46.36 -29.90
C LEU A 37 37.66 45.21 -28.92
N VAL A 38 38.69 45.38 -28.09
CA VAL A 38 39.12 44.39 -27.08
C VAL A 38 38.09 44.30 -25.94
N THR A 39 37.46 45.41 -25.58
CA THR A 39 36.42 45.46 -24.54
C THR A 39 35.15 44.73 -24.98
N ASP A 40 34.76 44.83 -26.25
CA ASP A 40 33.58 44.15 -26.80
C ASP A 40 33.81 42.63 -26.98
N GLU A 41 35.04 42.19 -27.25
CA GLU A 41 35.38 40.75 -27.31
C GLU A 41 35.38 40.09 -25.93
N ALA A 42 35.91 40.77 -24.90
CA ALA A 42 35.90 40.30 -23.52
C ALA A 42 34.47 40.19 -22.96
N GLU A 43 33.59 41.13 -23.30
CA GLU A 43 32.16 41.11 -22.96
C GLU A 43 31.45 39.91 -23.58
N LEU A 44 31.67 39.67 -24.88
CA LEU A 44 31.07 38.55 -25.59
C LEU A 44 31.48 37.20 -24.99
N VAL A 45 32.77 37.04 -24.65
CA VAL A 45 33.27 35.84 -23.97
C VAL A 45 32.61 35.65 -22.61
N GLN A 46 32.42 36.75 -21.86
CA GLN A 46 31.76 36.72 -20.55
C GLN A 46 30.28 36.33 -20.67
N HIS A 47 29.55 36.89 -21.64
CA HIS A 47 28.16 36.55 -21.90
C HIS A 47 28.01 35.07 -22.27
N GLN A 48 28.84 34.58 -23.21
CA GLN A 48 28.83 33.16 -23.61
C GLN A 48 29.13 32.22 -22.42
N LYS A 49 30.04 32.62 -21.53
CA LYS A 49 30.33 31.87 -20.31
C LYS A 49 29.11 31.81 -19.39
N LEU A 50 28.43 32.94 -19.18
CA LEU A 50 27.20 33.00 -18.38
C LEU A 50 26.06 32.17 -18.97
N GLU A 51 25.87 32.21 -20.29
CA GLU A 51 24.85 31.41 -20.98
C GLU A 51 25.10 29.91 -20.79
N LYS A 52 26.36 29.46 -20.94
CA LYS A 52 26.76 28.06 -20.69
C LYS A 52 26.49 27.65 -19.24
N LEU A 53 26.85 28.49 -18.27
CA LEU A 53 26.59 28.24 -16.85
C LEU A 53 25.09 28.18 -16.55
N TYR A 54 24.29 29.05 -17.17
CA TYR A 54 22.83 29.04 -17.02
C TYR A 54 22.20 27.75 -17.54
N ILE A 55 22.60 27.31 -18.73
CA ILE A 55 22.14 26.05 -19.32
C ILE A 55 22.55 24.86 -18.44
N SER A 56 23.81 24.84 -17.99
CA SER A 56 24.34 23.76 -17.14
C SER A 56 23.62 23.67 -15.80
N THR A 57 23.49 24.79 -15.06
CA THR A 57 22.79 24.82 -13.77
C THR A 57 21.30 24.51 -13.89
N ARG A 58 20.67 24.90 -15.01
CA ARG A 58 19.30 24.50 -15.35
C ARG A 58 19.20 22.98 -15.55
N ALA A 59 20.08 22.40 -16.37
CA ALA A 59 20.12 20.96 -16.60
C ALA A 59 20.39 20.18 -15.30
N GLY A 60 21.33 20.64 -14.48
CA GLY A 60 21.62 20.09 -13.15
C GLY A 60 20.39 20.11 -12.24
N LYS A 61 19.67 21.24 -12.17
CA LYS A 61 18.42 21.34 -11.39
C LYS A 61 17.34 20.35 -11.87
N HIS A 62 17.25 20.10 -13.18
CA HIS A 62 16.30 19.13 -13.73
C HIS A 62 16.69 17.70 -13.35
N TYR A 63 17.94 17.32 -13.59
CA TYR A 63 18.45 16.00 -13.24
C TYR A 63 18.30 15.67 -11.75
N GLN A 64 18.64 16.62 -10.87
CA GLN A 64 18.45 16.48 -9.42
C GLN A 64 16.98 16.25 -9.04
N ARG A 65 16.04 16.93 -9.72
CA ARG A 65 14.60 16.76 -9.49
C ARG A 65 14.11 15.39 -9.93
N ASP A 66 14.63 14.89 -11.05
CA ASP A 66 14.30 13.57 -11.56
C ASP A 66 14.82 12.47 -10.63
N ILE A 67 16.03 12.62 -10.07
CA ILE A 67 16.55 11.74 -9.01
C ILE A 67 15.63 11.76 -7.79
N VAL A 68 15.28 12.95 -7.27
CA VAL A 68 14.40 13.07 -6.10
C VAL A 68 13.06 12.37 -6.34
N ARG A 69 12.43 12.60 -7.50
CA ARG A 69 11.16 11.94 -7.87
C ARG A 69 11.30 10.43 -7.97
N GLY A 70 12.37 9.93 -8.60
CA GLY A 70 12.64 8.51 -8.72
C GLY A 70 12.83 7.85 -7.35
N VAL A 71 13.65 8.46 -6.49
CA VAL A 71 13.91 7.96 -5.12
C VAL A 71 12.66 7.99 -4.26
N GLU A 72 11.88 9.07 -4.27
CA GLU A 72 10.60 9.15 -3.54
C GLU A 72 9.60 8.10 -4.02
N GLY A 73 9.48 7.90 -5.34
CA GLY A 73 8.65 6.84 -5.91
C GLY A 73 9.10 5.43 -5.50
N TYR A 74 10.40 5.19 -5.45
CA TYR A 74 10.99 3.95 -4.96
C TYR A 74 10.69 3.74 -3.46
N ILE A 75 10.78 4.79 -2.64
CA ILE A 75 10.44 4.74 -1.21
C ILE A 75 8.96 4.38 -1.02
N VAL A 76 8.04 5.04 -1.71
CA VAL A 76 6.60 4.76 -1.59
C VAL A 76 6.28 3.32 -1.98
N THR A 77 6.85 2.83 -3.07
CA THR A 77 6.64 1.45 -3.53
C THR A 77 7.29 0.45 -2.57
N GLY A 78 8.50 0.75 -2.10
CA GLY A 78 9.24 -0.06 -1.14
C GLY A 78 8.50 -0.20 0.19
N SER A 79 7.89 0.87 0.71
CA SER A 79 7.11 0.80 1.97
C SER A 79 5.94 -0.18 1.87
N LYS A 80 5.24 -0.21 0.73
CA LYS A 80 4.17 -1.20 0.49
C LYS A 80 4.72 -2.63 0.46
N GLN A 81 5.90 -2.83 -0.15
CA GLN A 81 6.53 -4.16 -0.15
C GLN A 81 6.94 -4.60 1.27
N VAL A 82 7.40 -3.67 2.11
CA VAL A 82 7.71 -3.91 3.53
C VAL A 82 6.47 -4.35 4.30
N GLU A 83 5.33 -3.68 4.11
CA GLU A 83 4.06 -4.06 4.76
C GLU A 83 3.62 -5.48 4.38
N ILE A 84 3.65 -5.81 3.09
CA ILE A 84 3.28 -7.15 2.58
C ILE A 84 4.24 -8.22 3.13
N GLY A 85 5.54 -7.95 3.09
CA GLY A 85 6.56 -8.87 3.60
C GLY A 85 6.48 -9.08 5.12
N THR A 86 6.15 -8.03 5.86
CA THR A 86 5.96 -8.09 7.32
C THR A 86 4.75 -8.98 7.65
N LYS A 87 3.63 -8.80 6.96
CA LYS A 87 2.44 -9.65 7.16
C LYS A 87 2.75 -11.14 6.87
N LEU A 88 3.43 -11.44 5.78
CA LEU A 88 3.86 -12.81 5.46
C LEU A 88 4.77 -13.39 6.55
N SER A 89 5.68 -12.57 7.11
CA SER A 89 6.55 -12.98 8.20
C SER A 89 5.78 -13.30 9.49
N GLU A 90 4.75 -12.52 9.80
CA GLU A 90 3.87 -12.71 10.96
C GLU A 90 3.04 -13.97 10.82
N ASP A 91 2.42 -14.20 9.66
CA ASP A 91 1.63 -15.40 9.38
C ASP A 91 2.49 -16.67 9.49
N SER A 92 3.72 -16.65 8.94
CA SER A 92 4.67 -17.76 9.03
C SER A 92 5.10 -18.04 10.47
N ARG A 93 5.33 -16.98 11.26
CA ARG A 93 5.68 -17.09 12.68
C ARG A 93 4.52 -17.62 13.51
N LYS A 94 3.30 -17.18 13.23
CA LYS A 94 2.08 -17.63 13.90
C LYS A 94 1.86 -19.13 13.69
N TYR A 95 1.95 -19.59 12.44
CA TYR A 95 1.87 -21.01 12.11
C TYR A 95 2.93 -21.83 12.86
N GLY A 96 4.19 -21.35 12.87
CA GLY A 96 5.28 -22.02 13.58
C GLY A 96 5.10 -22.08 15.11
N ALA A 97 4.43 -21.08 15.71
CA ALA A 97 4.18 -21.02 17.15
C ALA A 97 2.99 -21.88 17.60
N GLU A 98 1.94 -21.99 16.78
CA GLU A 98 0.74 -22.78 17.09
C GLU A 98 1.01 -24.29 16.99
N ASN A 99 2.06 -24.72 16.27
CA ASN A 99 2.55 -26.09 16.15
C ASN A 99 1.44 -27.16 16.05
N THR A 100 0.50 -26.97 15.13
CA THR A 100 -0.72 -27.77 14.97
C THR A 100 -0.50 -29.14 14.32
N CYS A 101 0.74 -29.50 13.96
CA CYS A 101 1.07 -30.77 13.32
C CYS A 101 1.17 -31.93 14.33
N THR A 102 0.38 -32.97 14.11
CA THR A 102 0.34 -34.21 14.92
C THR A 102 1.49 -35.19 14.61
N SER A 103 2.15 -35.07 13.46
CA SER A 103 3.15 -36.04 12.97
C SER A 103 4.59 -35.52 12.96
N GLY A 104 4.88 -34.36 13.57
CA GLY A 104 6.24 -33.79 13.69
C GLY A 104 6.29 -32.26 13.68
N SER A 105 7.36 -31.68 14.23
CA SER A 105 7.54 -30.22 14.37
C SER A 105 8.37 -29.55 13.27
N THR A 106 8.77 -30.30 12.24
CA THR A 106 9.76 -29.81 11.25
C THR A 106 9.23 -28.65 10.40
N LEU A 107 8.00 -28.74 9.90
CA LEU A 107 7.40 -27.65 9.13
C LEU A 107 7.15 -26.41 10.00
N SER A 108 6.73 -26.59 11.24
CA SER A 108 6.56 -25.50 12.20
C SER A 108 7.87 -24.75 12.46
N ARG A 109 8.97 -25.50 12.66
CA ARG A 109 10.32 -24.92 12.87
C ARG A 109 10.85 -24.24 11.61
N ALA A 110 10.65 -24.85 10.43
CA ALA A 110 11.01 -24.23 9.16
C ALA A 110 10.24 -22.92 8.91
N SER A 111 8.93 -22.93 9.18
CA SER A 111 8.08 -21.74 9.08
C SER A 111 8.52 -20.63 10.04
N LEU A 112 8.94 -20.98 11.25
CA LEU A 112 9.44 -20.03 12.25
C LEU A 112 10.76 -19.38 11.82
N SER A 113 11.71 -20.18 11.33
CA SER A 113 12.99 -19.71 10.77
C SER A 113 12.78 -18.81 9.55
N TYR A 114 11.93 -19.23 8.61
CA TYR A 114 11.54 -18.40 7.46
C TYR A 114 10.92 -17.07 7.89
N GLY A 115 9.94 -17.10 8.80
CA GLY A 115 9.29 -15.90 9.33
C GLY A 115 10.28 -14.93 9.98
N ARG A 116 11.21 -15.42 10.79
CA ARG A 116 12.25 -14.59 11.42
C ARG A 116 13.17 -13.95 10.38
N ALA A 117 13.70 -14.73 9.44
CA ALA A 117 14.57 -14.23 8.38
C ALA A 117 13.85 -13.21 7.50
N ARG A 118 12.58 -13.47 7.15
CA ARG A 118 11.74 -12.55 6.37
C ARG A 118 11.54 -11.21 7.08
N ALA A 119 11.24 -11.23 8.38
CA ALA A 119 11.11 -10.01 9.18
C ALA A 119 12.41 -9.21 9.23
N GLN A 120 13.56 -9.88 9.34
CA GLN A 120 14.87 -9.22 9.32
C GLN A 120 15.19 -8.60 7.95
N MET A 121 14.86 -9.30 6.85
CA MET A 121 15.02 -8.75 5.51
C MET A 121 14.17 -7.49 5.30
N GLU A 122 12.94 -7.46 5.78
CA GLU A 122 12.08 -6.28 5.67
C GLU A 122 12.56 -5.12 6.55
N LYS A 123 13.13 -5.41 7.72
CA LYS A 123 13.83 -4.41 8.54
C LYS A 123 14.99 -3.77 7.79
N GLU A 124 15.83 -4.57 7.13
CA GLU A 124 16.94 -4.04 6.32
C GLU A 124 16.46 -3.25 5.11
N ARG A 125 15.32 -3.65 4.50
CA ARG A 125 14.68 -2.84 3.44
C ARG A 125 14.21 -1.50 3.97
N GLY A 126 13.56 -1.47 5.14
CA GLY A 126 13.18 -0.22 5.80
C GLY A 126 14.37 0.71 6.06
N ASN A 127 15.53 0.15 6.48
CA ASN A 127 16.77 0.91 6.67
C ASN A 127 17.28 1.51 5.34
N LEU A 128 17.25 0.75 4.24
CA LEU A 128 17.60 1.25 2.90
C LEU A 128 16.71 2.43 2.51
N LEU A 129 15.38 2.26 2.59
CA LEU A 129 14.43 3.31 2.20
C LEU A 129 14.63 4.59 3.02
N LYS A 130 14.89 4.45 4.33
CA LYS A 130 15.22 5.57 5.21
C LYS A 130 16.51 6.27 4.76
N ALA A 131 17.56 5.50 4.45
CA ALA A 131 18.84 6.05 3.98
C ALA A 131 18.68 6.80 2.65
N LEU A 132 17.91 6.25 1.70
CA LEU A 132 17.60 6.92 0.45
C LEU A 132 16.83 8.24 0.68
N GLY A 133 15.89 8.26 1.62
CA GLY A 133 15.15 9.46 1.98
C GLY A 133 16.06 10.57 2.55
N THR A 134 16.80 10.25 3.62
CA THR A 134 17.55 11.24 4.39
C THR A 134 18.91 11.59 3.77
N GLN A 135 19.60 10.63 3.14
CA GLN A 135 20.94 10.85 2.62
C GLN A 135 20.95 11.30 1.15
N VAL A 136 19.88 11.05 0.39
CA VAL A 136 19.81 11.35 -1.05
C VAL A 136 18.71 12.37 -1.35
N ALA A 137 17.44 12.03 -1.08
CA ALA A 137 16.30 12.85 -1.51
C ALA A 137 16.26 14.22 -0.79
N GLU A 138 16.43 14.25 0.53
CA GLU A 138 16.40 15.50 1.31
C GLU A 138 17.48 16.52 0.90
N PRO A 139 18.78 16.16 0.83
CA PRO A 139 19.82 17.11 0.42
C PRO A 139 19.64 17.62 -1.01
N LEU A 140 19.23 16.75 -1.94
CA LEU A 140 18.98 17.16 -3.34
C LEU A 140 17.76 18.07 -3.45
N ARG A 141 16.69 17.80 -2.69
CA ARG A 141 15.49 18.66 -2.65
C ARG A 141 15.83 20.04 -2.09
N ALA A 142 16.62 20.10 -1.02
CA ALA A 142 17.10 21.35 -0.45
C ALA A 142 17.94 22.16 -1.44
N MET A 143 18.81 21.50 -2.21
CA MET A 143 19.61 22.16 -3.25
C MET A 143 18.77 22.68 -4.43
N VAL A 144 17.76 21.91 -4.87
CA VAL A 144 16.85 22.33 -5.96
C VAL A 144 15.99 23.54 -5.56
N MET A 145 15.65 23.65 -4.27
CA MET A 145 14.83 24.73 -3.71
C MET A 145 15.65 25.81 -3.00
N GLY A 146 16.98 25.74 -3.06
CA GLY A 146 17.87 26.58 -2.27
C GLY A 146 17.96 28.02 -2.78
N ALA A 147 18.02 28.98 -1.85
CA ALA A 147 18.24 30.39 -2.13
C ALA A 147 19.48 30.68 -3.01
N PRO A 148 20.65 30.02 -2.82
CA PRO A 148 21.85 30.33 -3.60
C PRO A 148 21.69 30.17 -5.13
N LEU A 149 20.88 29.20 -5.57
CA LEU A 149 20.61 28.98 -7.00
C LEU A 149 19.69 30.06 -7.57
N GLU A 150 18.69 30.50 -6.82
CA GLU A 150 17.78 31.56 -7.26
C GLU A 150 18.49 32.93 -7.24
N ASP A 151 19.30 33.21 -6.23
CA ASP A 151 20.11 34.44 -6.13
C ASP A 151 21.09 34.56 -7.30
N ALA A 152 21.81 33.50 -7.64
CA ALA A 152 22.72 33.47 -8.79
C ALA A 152 21.99 33.68 -10.13
N ARG A 153 20.75 33.16 -10.26
CA ARG A 153 19.91 33.39 -11.44
C ARG A 153 19.40 34.82 -11.53
N HIS A 154 19.06 35.44 -10.40
CA HIS A 154 18.69 36.84 -10.36
C HIS A 154 19.85 37.75 -10.78
N LEU A 155 21.09 37.42 -10.40
CA LEU A 155 22.28 38.13 -10.87
C LEU A 155 22.47 37.98 -12.39
N ALA A 156 22.33 36.77 -12.93
CA ALA A 156 22.40 36.54 -14.38
C ALA A 156 21.33 37.33 -15.15
N GLN A 157 20.08 37.35 -14.66
CA GLN A 157 19.00 38.14 -15.27
C GLN A 157 19.25 39.65 -15.20
N ARG A 158 19.83 40.14 -14.09
CA ARG A 158 20.23 41.55 -13.97
C ARG A 158 21.31 41.90 -14.98
N TYR A 159 22.30 41.03 -15.17
CA TYR A 159 23.33 41.20 -16.19
C TYR A 159 22.73 41.27 -17.60
N ASP A 160 21.81 40.35 -17.95
CA ASP A 160 21.15 40.36 -19.27
C ASP A 160 20.38 41.65 -19.54
N ARG A 161 19.66 42.19 -18.53
CA ARG A 161 18.97 43.48 -18.65
C ARG A 161 19.95 44.64 -18.87
N MET A 162 21.02 44.69 -18.07
CA MET A 162 22.03 45.74 -18.19
C MET A 162 22.77 45.69 -19.54
N ARG A 163 22.98 44.48 -20.07
CA ARG A 163 23.54 44.26 -21.40
C ARG A 163 22.63 44.81 -22.51
N GLN A 164 21.32 44.53 -22.44
CA GLN A 164 20.35 45.10 -23.38
C GLN A 164 20.30 46.63 -23.31
N GLU A 165 20.40 47.21 -22.11
CA GLU A 165 20.49 48.67 -21.93
C GLU A 165 21.78 49.25 -22.54
N ALA A 166 22.91 48.56 -22.38
CA ALA A 166 24.17 48.95 -23.00
C ALA A 166 24.12 48.86 -24.53
N GLU A 167 23.51 47.81 -25.10
CA GLU A 167 23.28 47.67 -26.54
C GLU A 167 22.37 48.78 -27.09
N ALA A 168 21.28 49.10 -26.38
CA ALA A 168 20.38 50.20 -26.76
C ALA A 168 21.10 51.55 -26.73
N GLN A 169 21.92 51.79 -25.69
CA GLN A 169 22.70 53.01 -25.57
C GLN A 169 23.80 53.10 -26.65
N ALA A 170 24.44 51.98 -27.02
CA ALA A 170 25.42 51.93 -28.10
C ALA A 170 24.80 52.32 -29.46
N ASN A 171 23.60 51.82 -29.75
CA ASN A 171 22.84 52.21 -30.95
C ASN A 171 22.51 53.72 -30.96
N GLU A 172 22.20 54.30 -29.81
CA GLU A 172 21.94 55.74 -29.69
C GLU A 172 23.21 56.57 -29.89
N VAL A 173 24.36 56.12 -29.38
CA VAL A 173 25.67 56.73 -29.67
C VAL A 173 25.94 56.72 -31.17
N SER A 174 25.76 55.59 -31.86
CA SER A 174 25.94 55.51 -33.31
C SER A 174 25.04 56.49 -34.09
N LYS A 175 23.76 56.64 -33.67
CA LYS A 175 22.85 57.63 -34.27
C LYS A 175 23.33 59.07 -34.07
N ARG A 176 23.80 59.41 -32.87
CA ARG A 176 24.32 60.76 -32.57
C ARG A 176 25.63 61.04 -33.30
N GLN A 177 26.51 60.05 -33.44
CA GLN A 177 27.72 60.16 -34.26
C GLN A 177 27.40 60.43 -35.73
N ALA A 178 26.41 59.74 -36.30
CA ALA A 178 25.95 60.02 -37.67
C ALA A 178 25.42 61.46 -37.81
N LYS A 179 24.61 61.93 -36.86
CA LYS A 179 24.06 63.29 -36.85
C LYS A 179 25.13 64.39 -36.75
N VAL A 180 26.18 64.16 -35.95
CA VAL A 180 27.34 65.06 -35.87
C VAL A 180 28.13 65.09 -37.19
N ARG A 181 28.24 63.96 -37.90
CA ARG A 181 28.87 63.92 -39.24
C ARG A 181 28.06 64.67 -40.30
N GLU A 182 26.72 64.65 -40.22
CA GLU A 182 25.85 65.37 -41.16
C GLU A 182 25.81 66.89 -40.92
N THR A 183 25.99 67.34 -39.67
CA THR A 183 25.98 68.77 -39.30
C THR A 183 27.25 69.17 -38.54
N PRO A 184 28.42 69.19 -39.23
CA PRO A 184 29.69 69.53 -38.60
C PRO A 184 29.68 71.00 -38.13
N GLY A 185 29.90 71.22 -36.83
CA GLY A 185 29.97 72.55 -36.21
C GLY A 185 28.83 72.91 -35.24
N ASN A 186 27.79 72.07 -35.13
CA ASN A 186 26.77 72.28 -34.10
C ASN A 186 27.26 71.83 -32.71
N SER A 187 27.67 72.79 -31.89
CA SER A 187 28.15 72.58 -30.51
C SER A 187 27.17 71.77 -29.64
N GLU A 188 25.86 71.94 -29.82
CA GLU A 188 24.83 71.22 -29.06
C GLU A 188 24.81 69.72 -29.41
N ASN A 189 25.01 69.37 -30.69
CA ASN A 189 25.06 67.97 -31.13
C ASN A 189 26.33 67.26 -30.61
N VAL A 190 27.45 67.98 -30.53
CA VAL A 190 28.71 67.47 -29.97
C VAL A 190 28.56 67.20 -28.46
N MET A 191 28.02 68.14 -27.69
CA MET A 191 27.78 67.94 -26.25
C MET A 191 26.82 66.76 -25.97
N LYS A 192 25.77 66.59 -26.79
CA LYS A 192 24.84 65.45 -26.66
C LYS A 192 25.48 64.11 -27.02
N LEU A 193 26.44 64.10 -27.94
CA LEU A 193 27.22 62.90 -28.27
C LEU A 193 28.13 62.53 -27.10
N GLU A 194 28.91 63.48 -26.57
CA GLU A 194 29.80 63.26 -25.42
C GLU A 194 29.03 62.74 -24.20
N ALA A 195 27.87 63.32 -23.88
CA ALA A 195 27.02 62.84 -22.79
C ALA A 195 26.51 61.41 -23.02
N ALA A 196 26.21 61.03 -24.27
CA ALA A 196 25.77 59.69 -24.62
C ALA A 196 26.90 58.66 -24.54
N GLU A 197 28.12 59.05 -24.91
CA GLU A 197 29.34 58.24 -24.82
C GLU A 197 29.76 58.03 -23.36
N SER A 198 29.70 59.06 -22.52
CA SER A 198 29.94 58.93 -21.07
C SER A 198 28.95 57.95 -20.42
N LYS A 199 27.66 58.06 -20.74
CA LYS A 199 26.64 57.13 -20.23
C LYS A 199 26.86 55.69 -20.70
N LEU A 200 27.33 55.50 -21.95
CA LEU A 200 27.68 54.18 -22.46
C LEU A 200 28.88 53.59 -21.70
N GLN A 201 29.90 54.40 -21.40
CA GLN A 201 31.07 53.98 -20.64
C GLN A 201 30.70 53.55 -19.21
N ASP A 202 29.80 54.29 -18.55
CA ASP A 202 29.28 53.94 -17.22
C ASP A 202 28.49 52.63 -17.25
N LEU A 203 27.67 52.41 -18.29
CA LEU A 203 26.95 51.15 -18.45
C LEU A 203 27.90 49.98 -18.71
N LYS A 204 28.94 50.16 -19.54
CA LYS A 204 29.94 49.12 -19.82
C LYS A 204 30.73 48.73 -18.57
N SER A 205 31.12 49.70 -17.73
CA SER A 205 31.87 49.42 -16.49
C SER A 205 31.01 48.68 -15.46
N ASN A 206 29.76 49.13 -15.24
CA ASN A 206 28.81 48.46 -14.36
C ASN A 206 28.48 47.04 -14.85
N MET A 207 28.29 46.86 -16.16
CA MET A 207 28.03 45.56 -16.79
C MET A 207 29.21 44.61 -16.59
N ALA A 208 30.45 45.10 -16.71
CA ALA A 208 31.63 44.27 -16.50
C ALA A 208 31.77 43.77 -15.04
N ILE A 209 31.44 44.61 -14.06
CA ILE A 209 31.44 44.23 -12.64
C ILE A 209 30.35 43.18 -12.38
N LEU A 210 29.11 43.49 -12.77
CA LEU A 210 27.97 42.61 -12.57
C LEU A 210 28.13 41.27 -13.31
N GLY A 211 28.71 41.30 -14.51
CA GLY A 211 29.01 40.10 -15.28
C GLY A 211 30.02 39.20 -14.56
N LYS A 212 31.06 39.77 -13.93
CA LYS A 212 32.03 39.01 -13.13
C LYS A 212 31.37 38.38 -11.90
N GLU A 213 30.55 39.14 -11.18
CA GLU A 213 29.81 38.67 -10.01
C GLU A 213 28.83 37.54 -10.37
N ALA A 214 28.02 37.74 -11.40
CA ALA A 214 27.06 36.75 -11.87
C ALA A 214 27.77 35.46 -12.31
N ALA A 215 28.90 35.56 -13.03
CA ALA A 215 29.63 34.39 -13.48
C ALA A 215 30.29 33.64 -12.32
N ALA A 216 30.82 34.35 -11.33
CA ALA A 216 31.40 33.73 -10.13
C ALA A 216 30.31 33.00 -9.31
N ALA A 217 29.16 33.64 -9.09
CA ALA A 217 28.03 33.05 -8.37
C ALA A 217 27.48 31.81 -9.10
N MET A 218 27.25 31.91 -10.41
CA MET A 218 26.74 30.79 -11.21
C MET A 218 27.73 29.62 -11.29
N ALA A 219 29.03 29.89 -11.41
CA ALA A 219 30.06 28.85 -11.40
C ALA A 219 30.18 28.15 -10.03
N ALA A 220 30.06 28.90 -8.93
CA ALA A 220 30.05 28.34 -7.59
C ALA A 220 28.84 27.40 -7.38
N VAL A 221 27.66 27.83 -7.84
CA VAL A 221 26.44 27.02 -7.78
C VAL A 221 26.55 25.76 -8.65
N GLU A 222 27.09 25.88 -9.87
CA GLU A 222 27.32 24.73 -10.75
C GLU A 222 28.26 23.70 -10.08
N ALA A 223 29.39 24.15 -9.54
CA ALA A 223 30.35 23.28 -8.87
C ALA A 223 29.74 22.60 -7.63
N GLN A 224 28.93 23.34 -6.86
CA GLN A 224 28.19 22.79 -5.72
C GLN A 224 27.16 21.75 -6.18
N GLN A 225 26.41 22.03 -7.25
CA GLN A 225 25.45 21.11 -7.83
C GLN A 225 26.12 19.81 -8.26
N GLN A 226 27.21 19.88 -9.01
CA GLN A 226 27.94 18.70 -9.47
C GLN A 226 28.49 17.88 -8.30
N ARG A 227 29.18 18.53 -7.36
CA ARG A 227 29.78 17.86 -6.19
C ARG A 227 28.73 17.19 -5.32
N LEU A 228 27.67 17.92 -4.96
CA LEU A 228 26.63 17.36 -4.11
C LEU A 228 25.90 16.23 -4.84
N THR A 229 25.54 16.40 -6.11
CA THR A 229 24.85 15.34 -6.88
C THR A 229 25.68 14.06 -6.95
N LEU A 230 26.97 14.16 -7.25
CA LEU A 230 27.88 13.01 -7.27
C LEU A 230 27.94 12.33 -5.90
N GLN A 231 28.10 13.10 -4.82
CA GLN A 231 28.12 12.55 -3.47
C GLN A 231 26.83 11.79 -3.13
N ARG A 232 25.66 12.30 -3.56
CA ARG A 232 24.36 11.65 -3.31
C ARG A 232 24.17 10.39 -4.16
N LEU A 233 24.68 10.36 -5.39
CA LEU A 233 24.70 9.15 -6.21
C LEU A 233 25.58 8.06 -5.61
N ILE A 234 26.76 8.41 -5.08
CA ILE A 234 27.63 7.46 -4.37
C ILE A 234 26.92 6.91 -3.14
N ALA A 235 26.32 7.77 -2.31
CA ALA A 235 25.58 7.34 -1.12
C ALA A 235 24.41 6.39 -1.47
N MET A 236 23.72 6.63 -2.58
CA MET A 236 22.67 5.74 -3.09
C MET A 236 23.21 4.35 -3.42
N VAL A 237 24.32 4.28 -4.18
CA VAL A 237 24.98 3.02 -4.54
C VAL A 237 25.51 2.28 -3.31
N GLU A 238 26.10 2.98 -2.36
CA GLU A 238 26.62 2.40 -1.11
C GLU A 238 25.49 1.84 -0.24
N ALA A 239 24.36 2.55 -0.14
CA ALA A 239 23.19 2.09 0.60
C ALA A 239 22.59 0.83 -0.03
N GLU A 240 22.42 0.80 -1.35
CA GLU A 240 21.94 -0.39 -2.08
C GLU A 240 22.89 -1.57 -1.94
N ARG A 241 24.19 -1.36 -2.13
CA ARG A 241 25.21 -2.40 -1.95
C ARG A 241 25.16 -2.99 -0.55
N THR A 242 25.11 -2.14 0.47
CA THR A 242 25.05 -2.58 1.88
C THR A 242 23.78 -3.37 2.16
N TYR A 243 22.65 -2.91 1.64
CA TYR A 243 21.38 -3.64 1.74
C TYR A 243 21.49 -5.04 1.13
N HIS A 244 21.89 -5.16 -0.13
CA HIS A 244 22.00 -6.45 -0.81
C HIS A 244 22.98 -7.39 -0.11
N GLN A 245 24.12 -6.89 0.38
CA GLN A 245 25.07 -7.68 1.17
C GLN A 245 24.47 -8.22 2.47
N ARG A 246 23.64 -7.42 3.17
CA ARG A 246 22.95 -7.88 4.38
C ARG A 246 21.87 -8.89 4.07
N ILE A 247 21.10 -8.69 3.00
CA ILE A 247 20.06 -9.62 2.55
C ILE A 247 20.67 -10.98 2.20
N LEU A 248 21.78 -11.00 1.45
CA LEU A 248 22.48 -12.24 1.12
C LEU A 248 22.89 -13.00 2.39
N LYS A 249 23.50 -12.34 3.38
CA LYS A 249 23.86 -12.98 4.65
C LYS A 249 22.67 -13.59 5.39
N ILE A 250 21.51 -12.92 5.36
CA ILE A 250 20.28 -13.43 5.99
C ILE A 250 19.76 -14.66 5.24
N LEU A 251 19.81 -14.63 3.91
CA LEU A 251 19.39 -15.75 3.06
C LEU A 251 20.32 -16.95 3.20
N ASP A 252 21.63 -16.76 3.23
CA ASP A 252 22.61 -17.83 3.44
C ASP A 252 22.40 -18.52 4.79
N GLN A 253 22.14 -17.75 5.85
CA GLN A 253 21.80 -18.30 7.16
C GLN A 253 20.47 -19.09 7.12
N LEU A 254 19.44 -18.52 6.50
CA LEU A 254 18.15 -19.17 6.37
C LEU A 254 18.26 -20.49 5.59
N GLU A 255 19.00 -20.50 4.48
CA GLU A 255 19.22 -21.70 3.68
C GLU A 255 19.90 -22.79 4.53
N GLY A 256 20.93 -22.45 5.32
CA GLY A 256 21.56 -23.38 6.25
C GLY A 256 20.58 -23.96 7.29
N GLU A 257 19.71 -23.12 7.86
CA GLU A 257 18.65 -23.56 8.78
C GLU A 257 17.65 -24.48 8.06
N MET A 258 17.18 -24.13 6.87
CA MET A 258 16.23 -24.92 6.07
C MET A 258 16.81 -26.27 5.64
N VAL A 259 18.07 -26.32 5.21
CA VAL A 259 18.75 -27.56 4.81
C VAL A 259 18.94 -28.48 6.01
N SER A 260 19.29 -27.93 7.18
CA SER A 260 19.36 -28.69 8.43
C SER A 260 18.00 -29.30 8.81
N GLU A 261 16.90 -28.58 8.56
CA GLU A 261 15.55 -29.13 8.74
C GLU A 261 15.20 -30.24 7.77
N ARG A 262 15.61 -30.09 6.51
CA ARG A 262 15.41 -31.11 5.49
C ARG A 262 16.18 -32.40 5.81
N GLN A 263 17.44 -32.27 6.25
CA GLN A 263 18.28 -33.41 6.64
C GLN A 263 17.71 -34.17 7.83
N ARG A 264 16.99 -33.50 8.76
CA ARG A 264 16.26 -34.17 9.84
C ARG A 264 15.12 -35.07 9.35
N ILE A 265 14.52 -34.78 8.20
CA ILE A 265 13.46 -35.60 7.58
C ILE A 265 14.07 -36.73 6.75
N GLU A 266 15.18 -36.47 6.06
CA GLU A 266 15.84 -37.43 5.15
C GLU A 266 16.77 -38.43 5.86
N ALA A 267 17.05 -38.24 7.16
CA ALA A 267 17.81 -39.21 7.94
C ALA A 267 17.02 -40.55 8.03
N PRO A 268 17.59 -41.69 7.61
CA PRO A 268 16.91 -42.99 7.73
C PRO A 268 16.64 -43.33 9.20
N PRO A 269 15.55 -44.07 9.51
CA PRO A 269 15.43 -44.68 10.82
C PRO A 269 16.66 -45.57 11.02
N SER A 270 17.48 -45.26 12.02
CA SER A 270 18.63 -46.09 12.38
C SER A 270 18.17 -47.55 12.54
N PRO A 271 18.92 -48.53 12.01
CA PRO A 271 18.55 -49.93 12.10
C PRO A 271 18.45 -50.33 13.58
N THR A 272 17.45 -51.16 13.87
CA THR A 272 17.24 -51.91 15.11
C THR A 272 18.56 -52.35 15.73
N VAL A 273 18.96 -51.67 16.80
CA VAL A 273 19.80 -52.30 17.81
C VAL A 273 18.82 -52.93 18.78
N GLU A 274 18.78 -54.26 18.81
CA GLU A 274 18.33 -55.01 19.98
C GLU A 274 19.10 -54.47 21.20
N THR A 275 18.49 -53.52 21.90
CA THR A 275 18.97 -53.05 23.20
C THR A 275 17.81 -53.26 24.13
N THR A 276 17.93 -54.33 24.93
CA THR A 276 17.22 -54.53 26.20
C THR A 276 16.92 -53.17 26.84
N MET A 277 15.64 -52.81 26.91
CA MET A 277 15.22 -51.65 27.69
C MET A 277 15.69 -51.85 29.14
N PRO A 278 16.23 -50.81 29.80
CA PRO A 278 16.55 -50.89 31.22
C PRO A 278 15.27 -51.18 32.03
N PRO A 279 15.35 -51.95 33.13
CA PRO A 279 14.18 -52.30 33.94
C PRO A 279 13.48 -51.04 34.47
N PRO A 280 12.15 -51.09 34.69
CA PRO A 280 11.40 -49.96 35.24
C PRO A 280 11.93 -49.61 36.65
N PRO A 281 11.92 -48.32 37.04
CA PRO A 281 12.41 -47.89 38.35
C PRO A 281 11.60 -48.51 39.50
N SER A 282 12.28 -48.96 40.57
CA SER A 282 11.62 -49.43 41.79
C SER A 282 10.86 -48.28 42.46
N TYR A 283 9.73 -48.59 43.11
CA TYR A 283 8.91 -47.62 43.85
C TYR A 283 9.65 -46.98 45.03
N GLU A 284 10.82 -47.50 45.42
CA GLU A 284 11.65 -47.00 46.53
C GLU A 284 12.64 -45.88 46.11
N GLU A 285 12.99 -45.72 44.83
CA GLU A 285 14.02 -44.75 44.38
C GLU A 285 13.49 -43.35 44.07
N VAL A 286 12.17 -43.14 44.12
CA VAL A 286 11.54 -41.87 43.69
C VAL A 286 11.44 -40.82 44.81
N ASN A 287 11.69 -41.18 46.06
CA ASN A 287 11.45 -40.30 47.22
C ASN A 287 12.67 -39.54 47.75
N GLY A 288 13.81 -39.54 47.05
CA GLY A 288 15.04 -38.96 47.58
C GLY A 288 15.90 -38.27 46.54
N ILE A 289 15.50 -37.11 46.04
CA ILE A 289 16.38 -35.96 45.70
C ILE A 289 15.48 -34.71 45.63
N TYR A 290 15.35 -34.01 46.77
CA TYR A 290 15.05 -32.56 46.81
C TYR A 290 15.74 -31.94 48.01
N ALA A 291 16.84 -31.23 47.73
CA ALA A 291 17.32 -30.06 48.49
C ALA A 291 18.38 -29.40 47.60
N SER A 292 18.08 -28.31 46.89
CA SER A 292 18.08 -26.98 47.51
C SER A 292 17.61 -25.88 46.55
N GLN A 293 16.74 -25.02 47.10
CA GLN A 293 16.64 -23.55 46.93
C GLN A 293 16.32 -22.96 45.53
N THR A 294 15.40 -22.02 45.31
CA THR A 294 14.27 -21.37 46.03
C THR A 294 13.72 -20.33 45.04
N HIS A 295 12.42 -20.35 44.72
CA HIS A 295 11.53 -19.18 44.81
C HIS A 295 10.07 -19.57 44.55
N ASN A 296 9.26 -19.34 45.58
CA ASN A 296 7.82 -19.45 45.78
C ASN A 296 6.87 -19.41 44.55
N GLY A 297 5.99 -20.42 44.48
CA GLY A 297 4.57 -20.18 44.82
C GLY A 297 3.53 -20.35 43.71
N SER A 298 3.20 -21.58 43.33
CA SER A 298 1.82 -22.02 43.06
C SER A 298 1.81 -23.55 42.93
N SER A 299 0.86 -24.18 43.61
CA SER A 299 0.65 -25.63 43.69
C SER A 299 0.64 -26.29 42.31
N ASP A 300 1.57 -27.23 42.11
CA ASP A 300 1.69 -28.03 40.88
C ASP A 300 0.49 -28.96 40.76
N SER A 301 -0.44 -28.60 39.87
CA SER A 301 -1.53 -29.46 39.44
C SER A 301 -0.90 -30.66 38.73
N MET A 302 -0.93 -31.82 39.38
CA MET A 302 -0.42 -33.08 38.85
C MET A 302 -1.11 -33.39 37.50
N ASP A 303 -0.41 -33.13 36.38
CA ASP A 303 -0.95 -33.19 35.02
C ASP A 303 -1.05 -34.66 34.54
N TYR A 304 -2.16 -35.31 34.85
CA TYR A 304 -2.53 -36.59 34.25
C TYR A 304 -2.98 -36.37 32.80
N PHE A 305 -2.60 -37.26 31.87
CA PHE A 305 -3.11 -37.23 30.50
C PHE A 305 -3.48 -38.62 30.00
N LEU A 306 -4.37 -38.69 29.01
CA LEU A 306 -4.77 -39.97 28.42
C LEU A 306 -3.88 -40.32 27.23
N GLY A 307 -3.39 -41.56 27.19
CA GLY A 307 -2.68 -42.14 26.06
C GLY A 307 -3.53 -43.21 25.37
N GLU A 308 -3.53 -43.24 24.05
CA GLU A 308 -4.01 -44.40 23.27
C GLU A 308 -2.84 -45.34 23.00
N VAL A 309 -3.03 -46.63 23.20
CA VAL A 309 -2.00 -47.66 22.95
C VAL A 309 -1.86 -47.90 21.45
N MET A 310 -0.68 -47.61 20.91
CA MET A 310 -0.35 -47.79 19.50
C MET A 310 0.32 -49.14 19.23
N PHE A 311 0.94 -49.74 20.24
CA PHE A 311 1.65 -51.02 20.13
C PHE A 311 1.31 -51.92 21.33
N THR A 312 1.10 -53.21 21.09
CA THR A 312 0.91 -54.21 22.15
C THR A 312 2.18 -54.37 22.97
N TYR A 313 2.06 -54.37 24.29
CA TYR A 313 3.15 -54.62 25.22
C TYR A 313 2.74 -55.73 26.18
N GLN A 314 3.58 -56.73 26.36
CA GLN A 314 3.35 -57.80 27.33
C GLN A 314 4.26 -57.59 28.54
N ALA A 315 3.65 -57.42 29.70
CA ALA A 315 4.37 -57.21 30.95
C ALA A 315 5.28 -58.41 31.25
N VAL A 316 6.54 -58.12 31.55
CA VAL A 316 7.54 -59.13 31.91
C VAL A 316 7.60 -59.32 33.43
N SER A 317 7.16 -58.31 34.19
CA SER A 317 7.16 -58.27 35.66
C SER A 317 5.81 -57.82 36.21
N ASP A 318 5.54 -58.12 37.49
CA ASP A 318 4.29 -57.78 38.17
C ASP A 318 4.10 -56.27 38.39
N ILE A 319 5.17 -55.49 38.26
CA ILE A 319 5.15 -54.02 38.31
C ILE A 319 4.87 -53.38 36.95
N GLU A 320 4.82 -54.17 35.88
CA GLU A 320 4.59 -53.71 34.50
C GLU A 320 3.14 -53.90 34.07
N LEU A 321 2.66 -53.00 33.21
CA LEU A 321 1.29 -53.02 32.71
C LEU A 321 1.25 -53.55 31.27
N SER A 322 0.57 -54.67 31.06
CA SER A 322 0.33 -55.18 29.69
C SER A 322 -0.66 -54.29 28.95
N LEU A 323 -0.33 -53.91 27.72
CA LEU A 323 -1.11 -53.02 26.86
C LEU A 323 -1.54 -53.73 25.57
N SER A 324 -2.76 -53.47 25.10
CA SER A 324 -3.24 -53.93 23.78
C SER A 324 -3.55 -52.74 22.87
N VAL A 325 -3.23 -52.84 21.58
CA VAL A 325 -3.45 -51.75 20.62
C VAL A 325 -4.92 -51.32 20.64
N GLY A 326 -5.16 -50.00 20.71
CA GLY A 326 -6.48 -49.39 20.75
C GLY A 326 -7.09 -49.26 22.16
N ASP A 327 -6.40 -49.75 23.20
CA ASP A 327 -6.76 -49.45 24.59
C ASP A 327 -6.39 -48.01 24.97
N TYR A 328 -7.05 -47.46 25.99
CA TYR A 328 -6.69 -46.17 26.57
C TYR A 328 -6.09 -46.34 27.96
N VAL A 329 -4.99 -45.64 28.22
CA VAL A 329 -4.26 -45.64 29.49
C VAL A 329 -4.23 -44.22 30.07
N VAL A 330 -4.51 -44.08 31.36
CA VAL A 330 -4.34 -42.81 32.07
C VAL A 330 -2.90 -42.73 32.55
N VAL A 331 -2.11 -41.85 31.95
CA VAL A 331 -0.70 -41.65 32.29
C VAL A 331 -0.59 -40.68 33.44
N ARG A 332 0.08 -41.10 34.51
CA ARG A 332 0.30 -40.30 35.72
C ARG A 332 1.68 -39.69 35.77
N LYS A 333 2.67 -40.42 35.25
CA LYS A 333 4.07 -40.02 35.32
C LYS A 333 4.84 -40.55 34.11
N VAL A 334 5.73 -39.73 33.56
CA VAL A 334 6.69 -40.14 32.53
C VAL A 334 8.09 -39.89 33.09
N THR A 335 8.94 -40.90 33.03
CA THR A 335 10.33 -40.82 33.50
C THR A 335 11.29 -40.58 32.32
N ASN A 336 12.40 -39.91 32.58
CA ASN A 336 13.39 -39.55 31.55
C ASN A 336 14.10 -40.76 30.92
N ASN A 337 13.91 -41.97 31.48
CA ASN A 337 14.45 -43.24 30.98
C ASN A 337 13.50 -43.96 30.00
N GLY A 338 12.42 -43.32 29.55
CA GLY A 338 11.50 -43.85 28.53
C GLY A 338 10.35 -44.70 29.05
N TRP A 339 10.21 -44.83 30.37
CA TRP A 339 9.07 -45.50 31.01
C TRP A 339 7.96 -44.50 31.39
N ALA A 340 6.73 -44.99 31.42
CA ALA A 340 5.57 -44.27 31.90
C ALA A 340 4.78 -45.14 32.89
N GLU A 341 4.27 -44.51 33.93
CA GLU A 341 3.37 -45.14 34.89
C GLU A 341 1.95 -44.69 34.57
N GLY A 342 1.02 -45.65 34.52
CA GLY A 342 -0.37 -45.34 34.25
C GLY A 342 -1.33 -46.45 34.63
N GLU A 343 -2.61 -46.23 34.33
CA GLU A 343 -3.68 -47.17 34.62
C GLU A 343 -4.47 -47.52 33.36
N CYS A 344 -4.64 -48.81 33.10
CA CYS A 344 -5.49 -49.31 32.03
C CYS A 344 -6.34 -50.46 32.57
N LYS A 345 -7.66 -50.41 32.32
CA LYS A 345 -8.62 -51.46 32.73
C LYS A 345 -8.53 -51.83 34.23
N GLY A 346 -8.32 -50.84 35.10
CA GLY A 346 -8.23 -51.01 36.55
C GLY A 346 -6.94 -51.64 37.08
N ARG A 347 -5.91 -51.80 36.22
CA ARG A 347 -4.56 -52.22 36.63
C ARG A 347 -3.57 -51.09 36.41
N ALA A 348 -2.72 -50.86 37.42
CA ALA A 348 -1.66 -49.87 37.39
C ALA A 348 -0.30 -50.56 37.22
N GLY A 349 0.59 -49.92 36.47
CA GLY A 349 1.95 -50.42 36.30
C GLY A 349 2.74 -49.61 35.28
N TRP A 350 4.00 -50.00 35.11
CA TRP A 350 4.93 -49.36 34.19
C TRP A 350 4.81 -49.93 32.77
N PHE A 351 4.91 -49.06 31.78
CA PHE A 351 4.95 -49.45 30.37
C PHE A 351 5.85 -48.48 29.58
N PRO A 352 6.35 -48.88 28.41
CA PRO A 352 7.17 -47.99 27.59
C PRO A 352 6.36 -46.79 27.09
N PHE A 353 6.84 -45.57 27.34
CA PHE A 353 6.15 -44.34 26.93
C PHE A 353 5.95 -44.27 25.40
N GLY A 354 6.92 -44.77 24.62
CA GLY A 354 6.83 -44.80 23.16
C GLY A 354 5.74 -45.70 22.58
N TYR A 355 5.07 -46.51 23.41
CA TYR A 355 4.02 -47.44 22.97
C TYR A 355 2.63 -46.78 22.98
N ILE A 356 2.55 -45.54 23.47
CA ILE A 356 1.32 -44.79 23.64
C ILE A 356 1.40 -43.42 22.97
N GLU A 357 0.27 -42.91 22.49
CA GLU A 357 0.15 -41.57 21.90
C GLU A 357 -0.77 -40.72 22.76
N ARG A 358 -0.32 -39.52 23.17
CA ARG A 358 -1.14 -38.59 23.96
C ARG A 358 -2.38 -38.17 23.18
N ARG A 359 -3.56 -38.29 23.79
CA ARG A 359 -4.85 -37.84 23.23
C ARG A 359 -5.44 -36.74 24.09
N GLU A 360 -5.71 -35.57 23.51
CA GLU A 360 -6.35 -34.44 24.21
C GLU A 360 -7.88 -34.58 24.30
N ARG A 361 -8.52 -35.44 23.50
CA ARG A 361 -9.98 -35.62 23.49
C ARG A 361 -10.39 -37.04 23.08
N VAL A 362 -11.20 -37.70 23.90
CA VAL A 362 -11.88 -38.97 23.54
C VAL A 362 -13.34 -38.69 23.23
N LEU A 363 -13.92 -39.43 22.27
CA LEU A 363 -15.36 -39.46 22.01
C LEU A 363 -16.12 -39.83 23.30
N ALA A 364 -17.06 -38.96 23.70
CA ALA A 364 -17.86 -39.08 24.93
C ALA A 364 -18.65 -40.40 25.06
N SER A 365 -18.79 -41.18 23.98
CA SER A 365 -19.43 -42.50 23.99
C SER A 365 -18.56 -43.62 24.58
N LYS A 366 -17.23 -43.46 24.63
CA LYS A 366 -16.30 -44.48 25.21
C LYS A 366 -15.83 -44.16 26.63
N VAL A 367 -16.06 -42.95 27.11
CA VAL A 367 -15.71 -42.53 28.49
C VAL A 367 -16.71 -43.07 29.53
N ALA A 368 -17.93 -43.44 29.09
CA ALA A 368 -19.00 -43.93 29.95
C ALA A 368 -18.74 -45.32 30.58
N GLU A 369 -17.82 -46.12 30.02
CA GLU A 369 -17.44 -47.43 30.57
C GLU A 369 -16.33 -47.34 31.64
N VAL A 370 -15.53 -46.27 31.63
CA VAL A 370 -14.33 -46.14 32.48
C VAL A 370 -14.57 -45.31 33.74
N MET A 371 -15.59 -44.45 33.78
CA MET A 371 -15.88 -43.59 34.95
C MET A 371 -17.33 -43.74 35.43
N GLN A 372 -17.68 -44.89 36.02
CA GLN A 372 -18.82 -45.00 36.93
C GLN A 372 -18.35 -45.28 38.35
N ARG A 373 -18.24 -44.20 39.15
CA ARG A 373 -18.72 -44.04 40.53
C ARG A 373 -18.08 -42.78 41.13
N THR A 374 -18.83 -41.67 41.18
CA THR A 374 -19.07 -40.79 42.36
C THR A 374 -19.82 -39.50 41.94
N ILE A 375 -21.13 -39.50 42.21
CA ILE A 375 -22.04 -38.43 42.71
C ILE A 375 -21.98 -36.99 42.13
N THR A 376 -22.94 -36.73 41.23
CA THR A 376 -24.04 -35.73 41.18
C THR A 376 -23.98 -34.30 41.80
N ILE A 377 -24.60 -33.36 41.04
CA ILE A 377 -25.26 -32.04 41.35
C ILE A 377 -24.33 -30.81 41.18
N LEU A 378 -24.45 -29.88 40.21
CA LEU A 378 -25.56 -28.99 39.79
C LEU A 378 -25.40 -28.47 38.33
N ARG A 379 -26.54 -28.42 37.61
CA ARG A 379 -26.98 -27.47 36.54
C ARG A 379 -26.00 -27.00 35.41
N GLY A 380 -26.30 -27.45 34.19
CA GLY A 380 -26.78 -26.59 33.06
C GLY A 380 -25.74 -25.83 32.21
N PRO A 381 -25.96 -25.69 30.88
CA PRO A 381 -24.91 -25.89 29.87
C PRO A 381 -24.58 -24.63 29.05
N LEU A 382 -23.45 -24.60 28.33
CA LEU A 382 -23.28 -23.89 27.05
C LEU A 382 -21.92 -24.19 26.40
N GLY A 383 -21.93 -24.50 25.08
CA GLY A 383 -20.72 -24.36 24.25
C GLY A 383 -20.24 -25.55 23.43
N ARG A 384 -21.14 -26.41 22.91
CA ARG A 384 -20.78 -27.31 21.79
C ARG A 384 -20.58 -26.45 20.54
N GLY A 385 -19.42 -26.59 19.90
CA GLY A 385 -19.20 -26.11 18.54
C GLY A 385 -20.19 -26.76 17.57
N ARG A 386 -20.75 -25.95 16.67
CA ARG A 386 -21.56 -26.43 15.54
C ARG A 386 -20.71 -26.40 14.27
N GLY A 387 -20.15 -27.56 13.94
CA GLY A 387 -20.13 -28.00 12.54
C GLY A 387 -21.52 -28.52 12.20
N PHE A 388 -22.09 -28.06 11.09
CA PHE A 388 -23.35 -28.59 10.57
C PHE A 388 -23.10 -30.01 10.05
N SER A 389 -23.64 -31.01 10.75
CA SER A 389 -23.88 -32.32 10.18
C SER A 389 -25.28 -32.77 10.59
N SER A 390 -26.05 -33.09 9.56
CA SER A 390 -27.40 -33.61 9.59
C SER A 390 -27.42 -35.01 10.19
N THR A 391 -28.17 -35.22 11.27
CA THR A 391 -29.03 -36.41 11.41
C THR A 391 -30.08 -36.21 12.51
N SER A 392 -31.34 -36.43 12.10
CA SER A 392 -32.54 -36.86 12.84
C SER A 392 -33.12 -35.99 13.96
N SER A 393 -34.04 -35.09 13.60
CA SER A 393 -35.32 -34.89 14.30
C SER A 393 -36.32 -34.16 13.39
N SER A 394 -37.29 -34.90 12.82
CA SER A 394 -38.67 -34.51 12.46
C SER A 394 -39.05 -33.11 11.91
N SER A 395 -38.15 -32.31 11.32
CA SER A 395 -38.48 -31.18 10.43
C SER A 395 -37.21 -30.68 9.71
N SER A 396 -37.10 -30.89 8.39
CA SER A 396 -35.93 -30.47 7.62
C SER A 396 -35.94 -28.96 7.34
N ASP A 397 -35.14 -28.17 8.05
CA ASP A 397 -34.96 -26.74 7.77
C ASP A 397 -34.34 -26.53 6.39
N LYS A 398 -34.99 -25.77 5.51
CA LYS A 398 -34.49 -25.39 4.20
C LYS A 398 -33.54 -24.20 4.33
N ILE A 399 -32.33 -24.31 3.78
CA ILE A 399 -31.34 -23.22 3.76
C ILE A 399 -31.46 -22.45 2.45
N VAL A 400 -31.57 -21.14 2.51
CA VAL A 400 -31.69 -20.24 1.36
C VAL A 400 -30.56 -19.20 1.40
N ALA A 401 -29.90 -18.99 0.26
CA ALA A 401 -28.93 -17.91 0.09
C ALA A 401 -29.56 -16.77 -0.72
N SER A 402 -29.61 -15.58 -0.13
CA SER A 402 -30.20 -14.38 -0.76
C SER A 402 -29.15 -13.29 -0.91
N VAL A 403 -29.20 -12.55 -2.02
CA VAL A 403 -28.18 -11.57 -2.39
C VAL A 403 -28.76 -10.17 -2.33
N LEU A 404 -28.20 -9.36 -1.45
CA LEU A 404 -28.43 -7.93 -1.41
C LEU A 404 -27.45 -7.26 -2.39
N PHE A 405 -27.93 -7.04 -3.60
CA PHE A 405 -27.17 -6.45 -4.69
C PHE A 405 -27.37 -4.94 -4.73
N GLU A 406 -26.31 -4.18 -4.45
CA GLU A 406 -26.35 -2.73 -4.26
C GLU A 406 -25.54 -1.94 -5.30
N ARG A 407 -26.07 -0.78 -5.69
CA ARG A 407 -25.35 0.27 -6.41
C ARG A 407 -24.97 1.37 -5.40
N LEU A 408 -23.67 1.62 -5.23
CA LEU A 408 -23.15 2.62 -4.29
C LEU A 408 -23.44 4.06 -4.75
N PRO A 409 -23.50 5.06 -3.85
CA PRO A 409 -23.61 6.46 -4.25
C PRO A 409 -22.45 6.85 -5.17
N VAL A 410 -22.77 7.47 -6.31
CA VAL A 410 -21.81 7.96 -7.31
C VAL A 410 -21.36 9.37 -6.97
N VAL A 411 -22.21 10.14 -6.29
CA VAL A 411 -21.89 11.49 -5.79
C VAL A 411 -22.08 11.56 -4.27
N ILE A 412 -21.40 12.50 -3.64
CA ILE A 412 -21.48 12.70 -2.19
C ILE A 412 -22.90 13.15 -1.81
N PRO A 413 -23.55 12.49 -0.82
CA PRO A 413 -24.83 12.91 -0.26
C PRO A 413 -24.86 14.40 0.08
N LYS A 414 -26.05 15.01 0.00
CA LYS A 414 -26.20 16.40 0.45
C LYS A 414 -25.86 16.47 1.94
N ILE A 415 -24.92 17.35 2.26
CA ILE A 415 -24.49 17.63 3.63
C ILE A 415 -25.61 18.43 4.30
N ASP A 416 -25.85 18.17 5.58
CA ASP A 416 -26.80 18.95 6.39
C ASP A 416 -26.42 20.45 6.35
N PRO A 417 -27.39 21.37 6.16
CA PRO A 417 -27.13 22.81 6.14
C PRO A 417 -26.32 23.32 7.34
N VAL A 418 -26.49 22.75 8.54
CA VAL A 418 -25.75 23.14 9.74
C VAL A 418 -24.27 22.77 9.63
N VAL A 419 -23.98 21.58 9.11
CA VAL A 419 -22.61 21.11 8.89
C VAL A 419 -21.94 21.95 7.80
N TYR A 420 -22.67 22.25 6.73
CA TYR A 420 -22.18 23.14 5.68
C TYR A 420 -21.89 24.56 6.22
N ALA A 421 -22.81 25.14 6.99
CA ALA A 421 -22.63 26.45 7.59
C ALA A 421 -21.41 26.49 8.52
N TYR A 422 -21.22 25.45 9.34
CA TYR A 422 -20.04 25.32 10.19
C TYR A 422 -18.75 25.20 9.37
N GLN A 423 -18.75 24.41 8.28
CA GLN A 423 -17.57 24.27 7.41
C GLN A 423 -17.22 25.59 6.72
N GLU A 424 -18.21 26.33 6.24
CA GLU A 424 -18.03 27.66 5.65
C GLU A 424 -17.50 28.65 6.69
N PHE A 425 -18.10 28.68 7.87
CA PHE A 425 -17.63 29.48 9.01
C PHE A 425 -16.19 29.14 9.37
N ALA A 426 -15.85 27.87 9.58
CA ALA A 426 -14.53 27.41 9.95
C ALA A 426 -13.49 27.66 8.83
N PHE A 427 -13.90 27.64 7.56
CA PHE A 427 -13.07 28.06 6.46
C PHE A 427 -12.77 29.56 6.54
N ARG A 428 -13.80 30.42 6.63
CA ARG A 428 -13.64 31.88 6.74
C ARG A 428 -12.82 32.28 7.97
N TRP A 429 -13.13 31.69 9.12
CA TRP A 429 -12.39 31.88 10.37
C TRP A 429 -10.90 31.56 10.19
N ARG A 430 -10.58 30.40 9.60
CA ARG A 430 -9.18 30.05 9.32
C ARG A 430 -8.49 31.02 8.37
N GLN A 431 -9.19 31.59 7.39
CA GLN A 431 -8.60 32.59 6.50
C GLN A 431 -8.17 33.86 7.25
N GLN A 432 -8.88 34.26 8.31
CA GLN A 432 -8.52 35.44 9.11
C GLN A 432 -7.16 35.30 9.80
N TYR A 433 -6.79 34.08 10.18
CA TYR A 433 -5.55 33.79 10.93
C TYR A 433 -4.51 33.05 10.10
N ARG A 434 -4.73 32.87 8.79
CA ARG A 434 -3.75 32.24 7.91
C ARG A 434 -2.61 33.20 7.62
N ARG A 435 -1.41 32.64 7.50
CA ARG A 435 -0.23 33.35 6.98
C ARG A 435 -0.55 33.88 5.59
N ILE A 436 -0.44 35.20 5.40
CA ILE A 436 -0.57 35.84 4.10
C ILE A 436 0.63 35.39 3.26
N TYR A 437 0.36 34.69 2.17
CA TYR A 437 1.39 34.33 1.20
C TYR A 437 1.64 35.55 0.29
N PRO A 438 2.89 35.83 -0.10
CA PRO A 438 3.19 36.90 -1.03
C PRO A 438 2.43 36.70 -2.35
N ASP A 439 1.90 37.77 -2.92
CA ASP A 439 1.14 37.76 -4.18
C ASP A 439 1.96 37.14 -5.33
N GLU A 440 3.28 37.30 -5.32
CA GLU A 440 4.24 36.66 -6.24
C GLU A 440 4.15 35.12 -6.29
N LEU A 441 3.67 34.48 -5.21
CA LEU A 441 3.45 33.03 -5.15
C LEU A 441 2.12 32.63 -5.82
N LEU A 442 1.10 33.48 -5.72
CA LEU A 442 -0.25 33.25 -6.24
C LEU A 442 -0.36 33.63 -7.73
N ASP A 443 0.31 34.70 -8.15
CA ASP A 443 0.30 35.25 -9.51
C ASP A 443 1.06 34.41 -10.54
N LYS A 444 1.88 33.45 -10.10
CA LYS A 444 2.50 32.46 -11.01
C LYS A 444 1.48 31.61 -11.76
N SER A 445 0.24 31.54 -11.27
CA SER A 445 -0.87 30.85 -11.93
C SER A 445 -1.46 31.64 -13.12
N ASN A 446 -1.35 32.97 -13.12
CA ASN A 446 -1.81 33.83 -14.22
C ASN A 446 -0.93 33.73 -15.47
N ALA A 447 0.26 33.12 -15.36
CA ALA A 447 1.16 32.85 -16.47
C ALA A 447 0.91 31.49 -17.17
N ARG A 448 0.01 30.64 -16.63
CA ARG A 448 -0.50 29.47 -17.36
C ARG A 448 -1.55 29.98 -18.33
N GLY A 449 -1.27 29.92 -19.63
CA GLY A 449 -2.27 30.20 -20.66
C GLY A 449 -3.58 29.50 -20.33
N LYS A 450 -4.70 30.23 -20.44
CA LYS A 450 -6.03 29.62 -20.43
C LYS A 450 -5.98 28.48 -21.45
N GLY A 451 -6.16 27.24 -21.01
CA GLY A 451 -6.02 26.08 -21.90
C GLY A 451 -6.84 26.24 -23.17
N ASP A 452 -6.47 25.55 -24.24
CA ASP A 452 -7.09 25.65 -25.58
C ASP A 452 -8.60 25.33 -25.61
N TYR A 453 -9.18 24.95 -24.47
CA TYR A 453 -10.61 24.69 -24.26
C TYR A 453 -11.22 25.81 -23.41
N GLN A 454 -11.95 26.73 -24.05
CA GLN A 454 -12.77 27.77 -23.42
C GLN A 454 -14.11 27.22 -22.92
N ILE A 455 -14.09 26.10 -22.19
CA ILE A 455 -15.28 25.61 -21.50
C ILE A 455 -14.96 25.66 -20.01
N ASP A 456 -15.62 26.59 -19.31
CA ASP A 456 -15.61 26.59 -17.85
C ASP A 456 -16.24 25.28 -17.37
N TYR A 457 -15.58 24.61 -16.42
CA TYR A 457 -16.08 23.35 -15.90
C TYR A 457 -17.36 23.59 -15.11
N GLU A 458 -18.50 23.35 -15.76
CA GLU A 458 -19.79 23.28 -15.10
C GLU A 458 -20.09 21.80 -14.79
N PRO A 459 -20.05 21.40 -13.50
CA PRO A 459 -20.39 20.03 -13.14
C PRO A 459 -21.86 19.74 -13.51
N ALA A 460 -22.10 18.54 -14.04
CA ALA A 460 -23.45 18.10 -14.35
C ALA A 460 -24.37 18.14 -13.11
N LEU A 461 -25.66 18.39 -13.34
CA LEU A 461 -26.66 18.42 -12.28
C LEU A 461 -26.74 17.07 -11.56
N ARG A 462 -26.91 17.11 -10.23
CA ARG A 462 -27.09 15.90 -9.40
C ARG A 462 -28.39 15.15 -9.69
N ILE A 463 -29.41 15.87 -10.16
CA ILE A 463 -30.73 15.33 -10.49
C ILE A 463 -30.73 14.95 -11.96
N THR A 464 -30.91 13.66 -12.24
CA THR A 464 -30.94 13.12 -13.60
C THR A 464 -32.36 13.16 -14.18
N GLU A 465 -32.49 12.89 -15.48
CA GLU A 465 -33.80 12.68 -16.11
C GLU A 465 -34.54 11.46 -15.55
N ALA A 466 -33.81 10.43 -15.09
CA ALA A 466 -34.37 9.27 -14.41
C ALA A 466 -34.97 9.63 -13.04
N ASP A 467 -34.37 10.59 -12.33
CA ASP A 467 -34.93 11.12 -11.08
C ASP A 467 -36.24 11.86 -11.31
N LYS A 468 -36.29 12.73 -12.32
CA LYS A 468 -37.51 13.49 -12.67
C LYS A 468 -38.68 12.59 -13.05
N LYS A 469 -38.38 11.47 -13.73
CA LYS A 469 -39.37 10.48 -14.17
C LYS A 469 -39.64 9.39 -13.13
N ASN A 470 -38.92 9.39 -12.01
CA ASN A 470 -38.92 8.34 -11.00
C ASN A 470 -38.73 6.93 -11.60
N ASP A 471 -37.78 6.78 -12.52
CA ASP A 471 -37.53 5.54 -13.24
C ASP A 471 -36.80 4.52 -12.35
N LYS A 472 -37.57 3.62 -11.71
CA LYS A 472 -37.07 2.55 -10.85
C LYS A 472 -36.33 1.43 -11.61
N LYS A 473 -36.26 1.47 -12.94
CA LYS A 473 -35.47 0.53 -13.75
C LYS A 473 -34.05 1.02 -14.00
N SER A 474 -33.82 2.32 -13.89
CA SER A 474 -32.54 2.94 -14.18
C SER A 474 -31.61 2.98 -12.98
N LEU A 475 -30.33 2.66 -13.21
CA LEU A 475 -29.25 2.83 -12.24
C LEU A 475 -28.82 4.30 -12.06
N GLN A 476 -29.21 5.16 -13.00
CA GLN A 476 -28.87 6.59 -12.99
C GLN A 476 -29.82 7.42 -12.11
N ARG A 477 -30.83 6.80 -11.48
CA ARG A 477 -31.66 7.43 -10.45
C ARG A 477 -30.89 7.51 -9.12
N ALA A 478 -31.14 8.55 -8.33
CA ALA A 478 -30.65 8.78 -6.97
C ALA A 478 -29.13 8.59 -6.83
N LEU A 479 -28.36 9.36 -7.61
CA LEU A 479 -26.90 9.24 -7.67
C LEU A 479 -26.20 9.42 -6.31
N ASP A 480 -26.84 10.11 -5.37
CA ASP A 480 -26.35 10.40 -4.04
C ASP A 480 -26.78 9.38 -2.97
N ARG A 481 -27.59 8.38 -3.33
CA ARG A 481 -28.10 7.33 -2.43
C ARG A 481 -27.69 5.94 -2.91
N ARG A 482 -27.75 4.95 -2.01
CA ARG A 482 -27.62 3.53 -2.36
C ARG A 482 -28.91 3.06 -3.03
N LEU A 483 -28.78 2.23 -4.08
CA LEU A 483 -29.91 1.50 -4.66
C LEU A 483 -29.74 0.00 -4.44
N TYR A 484 -30.86 -0.69 -4.21
CA TYR A 484 -30.94 -2.13 -4.01
C TYR A 484 -31.81 -2.75 -5.09
N LEU A 485 -31.36 -3.86 -5.68
CA LEU A 485 -32.14 -4.62 -6.65
C LEU A 485 -33.16 -5.51 -5.94
N LEU A 486 -34.42 -5.38 -6.34
CA LEU A 486 -35.51 -6.30 -6.01
C LEU A 486 -36.10 -6.92 -7.27
N LEU A 487 -36.56 -8.15 -7.13
CA LEU A 487 -37.22 -8.92 -8.18
C LEU A 487 -38.67 -9.19 -7.79
N TYR A 488 -39.55 -9.27 -8.77
CA TYR A 488 -40.92 -9.74 -8.61
C TYR A 488 -41.05 -11.13 -9.22
N GLY A 489 -41.57 -12.07 -8.43
CA GLY A 489 -41.78 -13.44 -8.87
C GLY A 489 -42.15 -14.38 -7.73
N THR A 490 -42.25 -15.65 -8.05
CA THR A 490 -42.56 -16.72 -7.10
C THR A 490 -41.30 -17.18 -6.38
N THR A 491 -41.33 -17.19 -5.05
CA THR A 491 -40.27 -17.75 -4.20
C THR A 491 -40.72 -19.03 -3.50
N ASP A 492 -39.78 -19.86 -3.07
CA ASP A 492 -40.06 -21.11 -2.34
C ASP A 492 -40.80 -20.88 -1.00
N GLY A 493 -40.79 -19.65 -0.47
CA GLY A 493 -41.52 -19.23 0.73
C GLY A 493 -42.79 -18.43 0.47
N SER A 494 -43.31 -18.40 -0.76
CA SER A 494 -44.49 -17.58 -1.11
C SER A 494 -45.76 -18.38 -1.39
N ALA A 495 -45.73 -19.71 -1.18
CA ALA A 495 -46.83 -20.63 -1.48
C ALA A 495 -47.45 -20.42 -2.88
N GLY A 496 -46.62 -20.04 -3.87
CA GLY A 496 -47.03 -19.81 -5.26
C GLY A 496 -47.61 -18.43 -5.57
N LYS A 497 -47.54 -17.45 -4.65
CA LYS A 497 -47.92 -16.05 -4.91
C LYS A 497 -46.70 -15.24 -5.34
N SER A 498 -46.83 -14.41 -6.37
CA SER A 498 -45.74 -13.50 -6.76
C SER A 498 -45.56 -12.38 -5.73
N VAL A 499 -44.37 -12.28 -5.14
CA VAL A 499 -44.00 -11.30 -4.11
C VAL A 499 -42.68 -10.63 -4.50
N TRP A 500 -42.43 -9.43 -4.00
CA TRP A 500 -41.11 -8.80 -4.12
C TRP A 500 -40.10 -9.53 -3.24
N HIS A 501 -38.93 -9.85 -3.79
CA HIS A 501 -37.87 -10.54 -3.07
C HIS A 501 -36.48 -10.16 -3.57
N PHE A 502 -35.44 -10.54 -2.82
CA PHE A 502 -34.06 -10.43 -3.27
C PHE A 502 -33.69 -11.61 -4.17
N PRO A 503 -32.72 -11.48 -5.10
CA PRO A 503 -32.18 -12.62 -5.83
C PRO A 503 -31.77 -13.73 -4.85
N GLU A 504 -32.42 -14.88 -4.92
CA GLU A 504 -32.26 -15.95 -3.94
C GLU A 504 -32.30 -17.34 -4.55
N LYS A 505 -31.69 -18.30 -3.84
CA LYS A 505 -31.64 -19.71 -4.25
C LYS A 505 -31.59 -20.63 -3.03
N VAL A 506 -32.36 -21.71 -3.06
CA VAL A 506 -32.28 -22.79 -2.08
C VAL A 506 -30.95 -23.52 -2.24
N TYR A 507 -30.24 -23.68 -1.13
CA TYR A 507 -28.98 -24.43 -1.08
C TYR A 507 -29.27 -25.93 -1.19
N GLN A 508 -28.66 -26.59 -2.20
CA GLN A 508 -28.85 -28.03 -2.42
C GLN A 508 -27.51 -28.76 -2.50
N SER A 509 -26.65 -28.37 -3.45
CA SER A 509 -25.45 -29.16 -3.80
C SER A 509 -24.21 -28.31 -4.08
N GLU A 510 -24.27 -26.98 -3.89
CA GLU A 510 -23.13 -26.10 -4.09
C GLU A 510 -22.06 -26.29 -3.02
N GLU A 511 -20.79 -26.12 -3.39
CA GLU A 511 -19.65 -26.32 -2.48
C GLU A 511 -19.63 -25.34 -1.29
N THR A 512 -20.11 -24.11 -1.48
CA THR A 512 -20.22 -23.11 -0.41
C THR A 512 -21.50 -22.30 -0.54
N LEU A 513 -22.02 -21.79 0.57
CA LEU A 513 -23.18 -20.87 0.57
C LEU A 513 -22.93 -19.61 -0.26
N ARG A 514 -21.68 -19.12 -0.32
CA ARG A 514 -21.29 -18.01 -1.19
C ARG A 514 -21.44 -18.37 -2.67
N LYS A 515 -20.98 -19.55 -3.10
CA LYS A 515 -21.16 -20.00 -4.50
C LYS A 515 -22.64 -20.18 -4.84
N CYS A 516 -23.47 -20.61 -3.88
CA CYS A 516 -24.92 -20.63 -4.05
C CYS A 516 -25.48 -19.23 -4.31
N ALA A 517 -25.11 -18.24 -3.49
CA ALA A 517 -25.47 -16.83 -3.68
C ALA A 517 -24.98 -16.26 -5.03
N GLU A 518 -23.73 -16.54 -5.42
CA GLU A 518 -23.19 -16.15 -6.73
C GLU A 518 -24.02 -16.74 -7.88
N SER A 519 -24.41 -18.02 -7.78
CA SER A 519 -25.27 -18.66 -8.77
C SER A 519 -26.68 -18.06 -8.83
N ALA A 520 -27.22 -17.61 -7.69
CA ALA A 520 -28.51 -16.94 -7.59
C ALA A 520 -28.50 -15.59 -8.31
N LEU A 521 -27.43 -14.81 -8.15
CA LEU A 521 -27.29 -13.54 -8.88
C LEU A 521 -27.00 -13.76 -10.36
N LYS A 522 -26.18 -14.78 -10.68
CA LYS A 522 -25.84 -15.13 -12.07
C LYS A 522 -27.05 -15.62 -12.87
N SER A 523 -28.00 -16.31 -12.25
CA SER A 523 -29.22 -16.75 -12.94
C SER A 523 -30.05 -15.57 -13.44
N VAL A 524 -30.00 -14.44 -12.73
CA VAL A 524 -30.74 -13.21 -13.01
C VAL A 524 -29.99 -12.31 -14.00
N LEU A 525 -28.68 -12.10 -13.81
CA LEU A 525 -27.89 -11.20 -14.67
C LEU A 525 -27.31 -11.89 -15.91
N GLY A 526 -27.25 -13.23 -15.93
CA GLY A 526 -26.57 -14.04 -16.95
C GLY A 526 -25.06 -14.11 -16.74
N ASP A 527 -24.41 -12.99 -16.42
CA ASP A 527 -23.00 -12.89 -16.09
C ASP A 527 -22.73 -12.15 -14.77
N LEU A 528 -21.52 -12.32 -14.23
CA LEU A 528 -21.09 -11.70 -12.98
C LEU A 528 -19.94 -10.70 -13.18
N SER A 529 -19.65 -10.32 -14.43
CA SER A 529 -18.51 -9.48 -14.84
C SER A 529 -18.48 -8.11 -14.15
N HIS A 530 -19.67 -7.53 -13.93
CA HIS A 530 -19.88 -6.22 -13.31
C HIS A 530 -20.35 -6.30 -11.85
N THR A 531 -20.06 -7.43 -11.17
CA THR A 531 -20.49 -7.67 -9.79
C THR A 531 -19.31 -7.97 -8.87
N TYR A 532 -19.42 -7.60 -7.60
CA TYR A 532 -18.40 -7.90 -6.60
C TYR A 532 -19.01 -8.29 -5.26
N PHE A 533 -18.78 -9.54 -4.85
CA PHE A 533 -19.20 -10.06 -3.55
C PHE A 533 -18.19 -9.68 -2.47
N VAL A 534 -18.66 -8.99 -1.43
CA VAL A 534 -17.79 -8.31 -0.44
C VAL A 534 -17.05 -9.28 0.48
N GLY A 535 -17.61 -10.47 0.78
CA GLY A 535 -17.01 -11.42 1.71
C GLY A 535 -17.53 -12.85 1.54
N ASN A 536 -16.83 -13.80 2.19
CA ASN A 536 -17.19 -15.22 2.24
C ASN A 536 -18.30 -15.55 3.24
N ALA A 537 -18.45 -14.72 4.28
CA ALA A 537 -19.48 -14.90 5.29
C ALA A 537 -20.78 -14.16 4.89
N PRO A 538 -21.96 -14.69 5.25
CA PRO A 538 -23.20 -13.95 5.12
C PRO A 538 -23.19 -12.72 6.04
N MET A 539 -23.81 -11.62 5.61
CA MET A 539 -23.95 -10.38 6.40
C MET A 539 -24.93 -10.52 7.56
N GLY A 540 -25.85 -11.48 7.45
CA GLY A 540 -26.94 -11.70 8.39
C GLY A 540 -27.77 -12.92 8.01
N HIS A 541 -28.60 -13.37 8.93
CA HIS A 541 -29.53 -14.47 8.70
C HIS A 541 -30.89 -14.16 9.31
N MET A 542 -31.94 -14.73 8.73
CA MET A 542 -33.31 -14.62 9.20
C MET A 542 -33.95 -16.02 9.19
N GLU A 543 -34.64 -16.35 10.27
CA GLU A 543 -35.36 -17.62 10.41
C GLU A 543 -36.85 -17.37 10.25
N GLN A 544 -37.48 -18.03 9.28
CA GLN A 544 -38.93 -17.96 9.07
C GLN A 544 -39.57 -19.23 9.66
N THR A 545 -39.99 -19.13 10.92
CA THR A 545 -40.50 -20.25 11.73
C THR A 545 -41.75 -20.90 11.15
N ALA A 546 -42.55 -20.17 10.37
CA ALA A 546 -43.76 -20.70 9.74
C ALA A 546 -43.45 -21.69 8.59
N GLU A 547 -42.28 -21.57 7.95
CA GLU A 547 -41.94 -22.31 6.73
C GLU A 547 -40.67 -23.18 6.87
N ASN A 548 -40.06 -23.20 8.07
CA ASN A 548 -38.77 -23.82 8.34
C ASN A 548 -37.68 -23.40 7.35
N ILE A 549 -37.62 -22.09 7.02
CA ILE A 549 -36.63 -21.53 6.11
C ILE A 549 -35.59 -20.71 6.89
N LYS A 550 -34.31 -20.98 6.63
CA LYS A 550 -33.17 -20.20 7.12
C LYS A 550 -32.53 -19.45 5.97
N GLN A 551 -32.77 -18.14 5.91
CA GLN A 551 -32.31 -17.27 4.85
C GLN A 551 -31.02 -16.56 5.26
N PHE A 552 -29.95 -16.74 4.49
CA PHE A 552 -28.64 -16.12 4.70
C PHE A 552 -28.39 -15.04 3.64
N PHE A 553 -28.12 -13.82 4.09
CA PHE A 553 -27.94 -12.66 3.21
C PHE A 553 -26.47 -12.48 2.83
N PHE A 554 -26.18 -12.31 1.55
CA PHE A 554 -24.84 -12.00 1.02
C PHE A 554 -24.83 -10.61 0.39
N LYS A 555 -23.70 -9.90 0.52
CA LYS A 555 -23.53 -8.56 -0.03
C LYS A 555 -22.83 -8.61 -1.38
N SER A 556 -23.42 -7.99 -2.40
CA SER A 556 -22.79 -7.80 -3.70
C SER A 556 -22.96 -6.37 -4.20
N GLN A 557 -21.99 -5.87 -4.96
CA GLN A 557 -21.93 -4.48 -5.43
C GLN A 557 -21.82 -4.40 -6.96
N VAL A 558 -22.47 -3.40 -7.55
CA VAL A 558 -22.32 -3.05 -8.97
C VAL A 558 -20.98 -2.36 -9.22
N ILE A 559 -20.21 -2.81 -10.23
CA ILE A 559 -18.92 -2.23 -10.61
C ILE A 559 -18.89 -1.87 -12.10
N ALA A 560 -18.40 -0.65 -12.39
CA ALA A 560 -17.97 -0.19 -13.72
C ALA A 560 -19.03 -0.29 -14.84
N THR A 561 -20.32 -0.20 -14.50
CA THR A 561 -21.40 -0.13 -15.50
C THR A 561 -22.55 0.77 -15.06
N ASN A 562 -23.19 1.40 -16.05
CA ASN A 562 -24.39 2.22 -15.88
C ASN A 562 -25.67 1.48 -16.35
N ARG A 563 -25.53 0.28 -16.93
CA ARG A 563 -26.65 -0.52 -17.42
C ARG A 563 -26.40 -1.99 -17.09
N LEU A 564 -27.39 -2.62 -16.47
CA LEU A 564 -27.40 -4.05 -16.19
C LEU A 564 -28.62 -4.66 -16.85
N ASN A 565 -28.40 -5.75 -17.60
CA ASN A 565 -29.48 -6.52 -18.21
C ASN A 565 -29.99 -7.52 -17.18
N VAL A 566 -31.02 -7.14 -16.43
CA VAL A 566 -31.72 -8.04 -15.51
C VAL A 566 -32.67 -8.90 -16.34
N GLY A 567 -32.41 -10.20 -16.41
CA GLY A 567 -33.21 -11.19 -17.13
C GLY A 567 -33.80 -12.26 -16.21
N LYS A 568 -34.81 -13.00 -16.68
CA LYS A 568 -35.48 -14.09 -15.94
C LYS A 568 -36.19 -13.66 -14.64
N CYS A 569 -36.90 -12.55 -14.67
CA CYS A 569 -37.86 -12.14 -13.63
C CYS A 569 -39.13 -11.58 -14.31
N GLU A 570 -40.28 -11.64 -13.62
CA GLU A 570 -41.50 -11.01 -14.12
C GLU A 570 -41.35 -9.49 -14.14
N ASP A 571 -40.82 -8.94 -13.04
CA ASP A 571 -40.51 -7.53 -12.89
C ASP A 571 -39.27 -7.33 -12.00
N PHE A 572 -38.68 -6.14 -12.01
CA PHE A 572 -37.55 -5.78 -11.16
C PHE A 572 -37.52 -4.29 -10.85
N VAL A 573 -36.99 -3.88 -9.71
CA VAL A 573 -36.85 -2.46 -9.35
C VAL A 573 -35.55 -2.20 -8.61
N TRP A 574 -35.02 -1.00 -8.80
CA TRP A 574 -33.92 -0.44 -8.03
C TRP A 574 -34.46 0.57 -7.03
N VAL A 575 -34.37 0.26 -5.75
CA VAL A 575 -35.01 1.04 -4.67
C VAL A 575 -33.99 1.62 -3.71
N THR A 576 -34.28 2.80 -3.19
CA THR A 576 -33.51 3.41 -2.09
C THR A 576 -33.81 2.69 -0.77
N LYS A 577 -33.02 2.96 0.28
CA LYS A 577 -33.24 2.38 1.62
C LYS A 577 -34.65 2.66 2.14
N ASP A 578 -35.15 3.89 1.96
CA ASP A 578 -36.47 4.31 2.45
C ASP A 578 -37.58 3.53 1.73
N GLU A 579 -37.52 3.48 0.40
CA GLU A 579 -38.47 2.71 -0.43
C GLU A 579 -38.39 1.20 -0.14
N LEU A 580 -37.20 0.66 0.15
CA LEU A 580 -37.03 -0.76 0.46
C LEU A 580 -37.86 -1.18 1.69
N MET A 581 -38.01 -0.29 2.68
CA MET A 581 -38.82 -0.58 3.87
C MET A 581 -40.32 -0.63 3.55
N GLU A 582 -40.78 0.09 2.53
CA GLU A 582 -42.17 0.04 2.06
C GLU A 582 -42.52 -1.31 1.43
N TYR A 583 -41.55 -1.96 0.76
CA TYR A 583 -41.75 -3.29 0.16
C TYR A 583 -41.73 -4.43 1.19
N PHE A 584 -41.04 -4.24 2.32
CA PHE A 584 -40.89 -5.27 3.35
C PHE A 584 -41.20 -4.73 4.76
N PRO A 585 -42.46 -4.31 5.02
CA PRO A 585 -42.81 -3.67 6.29
C PRO A 585 -42.57 -4.58 7.50
N GLU A 586 -42.86 -5.87 7.37
CA GLU A 586 -42.67 -6.88 8.44
C GLU A 586 -41.19 -7.14 8.76
N LYS A 587 -40.29 -6.86 7.81
CA LYS A 587 -38.84 -7.12 7.91
C LYS A 587 -38.04 -5.81 8.03
N ALA A 588 -38.69 -4.66 8.12
CA ALA A 588 -38.05 -3.34 8.07
C ALA A 588 -37.04 -3.13 9.20
N ASP A 589 -37.37 -3.54 10.43
CA ASP A 589 -36.48 -3.43 11.59
C ASP A 589 -35.20 -4.28 11.45
N PHE A 590 -35.32 -5.44 10.80
CA PHE A 590 -34.18 -6.31 10.55
C PHE A 590 -33.31 -5.76 9.41
N LEU A 591 -33.93 -5.38 8.29
CA LEU A 591 -33.25 -4.82 7.13
C LEU A 591 -32.55 -3.49 7.47
N SER A 592 -33.15 -2.66 8.32
CA SER A 592 -32.57 -1.37 8.74
C SER A 592 -31.26 -1.52 9.52
N LYS A 593 -31.09 -2.63 10.26
CA LYS A 593 -29.85 -2.99 10.97
C LYS A 593 -28.78 -3.54 10.04
N MET A 594 -29.18 -4.27 9.00
CA MET A 594 -28.23 -4.83 8.01
C MET A 594 -27.73 -3.79 7.00
N ILE A 595 -28.51 -2.73 6.74
CA ILE A 595 -28.28 -1.80 5.64
C ILE A 595 -27.90 -0.41 6.17
N ILE A 596 -26.71 0.04 5.83
CA ILE A 596 -26.17 1.36 6.20
C ILE A 596 -26.73 2.44 5.27
N SER A 597 -27.09 3.61 5.84
CA SER A 597 -27.56 4.79 5.10
C SER A 597 -26.47 5.36 4.19
#